data_AF-A0ABD1KQ42-F1
#
_entry.id   AF-A0ABD1KQ42-F1
#
_cell.length_a   1.000
_cell.length_b   1.000
_cell.length_c   1.000
_cell.angle_alpha   90.00
_cell.angle_beta   90.00
_cell.angle_gamma   90.00
#
_symmetry.space_group_name_H-M   'P 1'
#
loop_
_entity.id
_entity.type
_entity.pdbx_description
1 polymer ?
#
loop_
_entity_poly.entity_id
_entity_poly.type
_entity_poly.pdbx_seq_one_letter_code
_entity_poly.pdbx_strand_id
1 'polypeptide(L)'
;MYKLSKSIGRVKIKCKNEIRGCRATFPLAEQYCHSLDCVFELVGCPYRGCRAQLLRRDLETHTRHCEHWSQPCHMGCGVLLSQGTQAQHNCYQQLRLQHEAQRQSHRTVAIALKKKMRRMQKAMDHMKEQIALICESLEVMDDKQGEEGINSERSNSF
;
A
#
# COMPACT_ATOMS: atom_id res chain seq x y z
N MET A 1 19.64 42.78 -33.65
CA MET A 1 20.07 41.79 -32.65
C MET A 1 20.04 40.33 -33.14
N TYR A 2 19.06 39.91 -33.94
CA TYR A 2 18.94 38.51 -34.46
C TYR A 2 20.16 37.97 -35.24
N LYS A 3 20.86 38.82 -36.00
CA LYS A 3 22.05 38.39 -36.77
C LYS A 3 23.23 37.99 -35.86
N LEU A 4 23.42 38.68 -34.75
CA LEU A 4 24.52 38.43 -33.83
C LEU A 4 24.31 37.13 -33.04
N SER A 5 23.10 36.90 -32.53
CA SER A 5 22.77 35.65 -31.81
C SER A 5 22.94 34.41 -32.70
N LYS A 6 22.57 34.51 -33.99
CA LYS A 6 22.76 33.43 -34.97
C LYS A 6 24.24 33.14 -35.25
N SER A 7 25.10 34.16 -35.29
CA SER A 7 26.55 33.98 -35.46
C SER A 7 27.19 33.40 -34.20
N ILE A 8 26.81 33.88 -33.01
CA ILE A 8 27.28 33.34 -31.72
C ILE A 8 26.94 31.85 -31.59
N GLY A 9 25.73 31.45 -31.96
CA GLY A 9 25.32 30.03 -31.90
C GLY A 9 26.15 29.09 -32.79
N ARG A 10 26.78 29.61 -33.86
CA ARG A 10 27.62 28.84 -34.79
C ARG A 10 29.09 28.72 -34.35
N VAL A 11 29.50 29.45 -33.31
CA VAL A 11 30.86 29.36 -32.76
C VAL A 11 31.10 27.93 -32.30
N LYS A 12 32.17 27.32 -32.79
CA LYS A 12 32.57 25.97 -32.36
C LYS A 12 33.22 26.07 -30.98
N ILE A 13 32.71 25.28 -30.04
CA ILE A 13 33.24 25.15 -28.69
C ILE A 13 33.61 23.70 -28.41
N LYS A 14 34.55 23.51 -27.49
CA LYS A 14 34.87 22.18 -26.95
C LYS A 14 33.91 21.83 -25.82
N CYS A 15 33.69 20.53 -25.62
CA CYS A 15 32.89 20.06 -24.49
C CYS A 15 33.51 20.45 -23.15
N LYS A 16 32.68 20.87 -22.17
CA LYS A 16 33.10 21.11 -20.78
C LYS A 16 33.78 19.89 -20.13
N ASN A 17 33.46 18.68 -20.60
CA ASN A 17 34.03 17.42 -20.11
C ASN A 17 35.30 17.01 -20.87
N GLU A 18 35.98 17.93 -21.58
CA GLU A 18 37.27 17.67 -22.20
C GLU A 18 38.30 17.14 -21.19
N ILE A 19 38.31 17.71 -19.97
CA ILE A 19 39.14 17.24 -18.85
C ILE A 19 38.87 15.78 -18.43
N ARG A 20 37.70 15.23 -18.79
CA ARG A 20 37.31 13.83 -18.51
C ARG A 20 37.46 12.92 -19.72
N GLY A 21 37.88 13.46 -20.86
CA GLY A 21 38.15 12.73 -22.09
C GLY A 21 37.17 12.98 -23.24
N CYS A 22 36.19 13.88 -23.09
CA CYS A 22 35.30 14.22 -24.20
C CYS A 22 36.03 15.09 -25.25
N ARG A 23 36.25 14.55 -26.45
CA ARG A 23 36.93 15.27 -27.55
C ARG A 23 35.96 16.00 -28.50
N ALA A 24 34.67 16.05 -28.15
CA ALA A 24 33.66 16.63 -29.02
C ALA A 24 33.84 18.16 -29.16
N THR A 25 33.71 18.64 -30.39
CA THR A 25 33.69 20.06 -30.74
C THR A 25 32.45 20.31 -31.59
N PHE A 26 31.57 21.21 -31.14
CA PHE A 26 30.24 21.44 -31.73
C PHE A 26 29.86 22.93 -31.66
N PRO A 27 28.86 23.39 -32.43
CA PRO A 27 28.34 24.75 -32.33
C PRO A 27 27.80 25.03 -30.93
N LEU A 28 28.01 26.25 -30.41
CA LEU A 28 27.51 26.68 -29.10
C LEU A 28 26.00 26.41 -28.93
N ALA A 29 25.22 26.56 -30.00
CA ALA A 29 23.78 26.28 -30.00
C ALA A 29 23.42 24.82 -29.66
N GLU A 30 24.32 23.86 -29.88
CA GLU A 30 24.10 22.43 -29.63
C GLU A 30 24.62 21.97 -28.26
N GLN A 31 25.20 22.87 -27.46
CA GLN A 31 25.79 22.53 -26.17
C GLN A 31 24.83 21.80 -25.24
N TYR A 32 23.58 22.26 -25.19
CA TYR A 32 22.56 21.63 -24.36
C TYR A 32 22.27 20.20 -24.82
N CYS A 33 22.02 20.00 -26.12
CA CYS A 33 21.79 18.69 -26.71
C CYS A 33 22.95 17.73 -26.43
N HIS A 34 24.20 18.16 -26.65
CA HIS A 34 25.36 17.34 -26.32
C HIS A 34 25.43 16.96 -24.83
N SER A 35 25.10 17.88 -23.92
CA SER A 35 25.17 17.59 -22.48
C SER A 35 24.21 16.47 -22.04
N LEU A 36 23.07 16.34 -22.72
CA LEU A 36 22.08 15.29 -22.46
C LEU A 36 22.63 13.90 -22.75
N ASP A 37 23.49 13.76 -23.76
CA ASP A 37 24.01 12.46 -24.22
C ASP A 37 25.52 12.26 -23.97
N CYS A 38 26.23 13.28 -23.47
CA CYS A 38 27.67 13.20 -23.22
C CYS A 38 28.00 12.04 -22.27
N VAL A 39 28.69 11.02 -22.79
CA VAL A 39 29.07 9.83 -22.01
C VAL A 39 30.09 10.14 -20.89
N PHE A 40 30.73 11.31 -20.96
CA PHE A 40 31.70 11.81 -19.98
C PHE A 40 31.08 12.78 -18.96
N GLU A 41 29.76 12.99 -19.00
CA GLU A 41 29.06 13.75 -17.96
C GLU A 41 29.12 12.97 -16.63
N LEU A 42 29.38 13.68 -15.53
CA LEU A 42 29.23 13.12 -14.20
C LEU A 42 27.76 13.02 -13.85
N VAL A 43 27.34 11.82 -13.49
CA VAL A 43 25.98 11.51 -13.06
C VAL A 43 26.03 10.80 -11.72
N GLY A 44 25.04 11.06 -10.87
CA GLY A 44 24.84 10.32 -9.64
C GLY A 44 24.20 8.97 -9.91
N CYS A 45 24.53 7.98 -9.07
CA CYS A 45 23.81 6.72 -9.07
C CYS A 45 22.31 6.96 -8.74
N PRO A 46 21.37 6.36 -9.49
CA PRO A 46 19.93 6.54 -9.25
C PRO A 46 19.42 5.78 -8.02
N TYR A 47 20.20 4.83 -7.48
CA TYR A 47 19.78 4.02 -6.34
C TYR A 47 19.89 4.80 -5.03
N ARG A 48 18.78 4.86 -4.28
CA ARG A 48 18.73 5.53 -2.98
C ARG A 48 19.77 4.92 -2.02
N GLY A 49 20.57 5.78 -1.43
CA GLY A 49 21.65 5.40 -0.51
C GLY A 49 23.02 5.35 -1.18
N CYS A 50 23.09 5.14 -2.50
CA CYS A 50 24.36 5.21 -3.21
C CYS A 50 24.76 6.68 -3.46
N ARG A 51 25.94 7.08 -2.99
CA ARG A 51 26.48 8.43 -3.21
C ARG A 51 27.53 8.49 -4.33
N ALA A 52 27.65 7.42 -5.13
CA ALA A 52 28.63 7.36 -6.20
C ALA A 52 28.36 8.42 -7.27
N GLN A 53 29.42 9.12 -7.68
CA GLN A 53 29.45 10.02 -8.83
C GLN A 53 30.31 9.37 -9.90
N LEU A 54 29.72 9.10 -11.07
CA LEU A 54 30.32 8.27 -12.10
C LEU A 54 30.17 8.96 -13.45
N LEU A 55 31.00 8.59 -14.42
CA LEU A 55 30.76 9.01 -15.78
C LEU A 55 29.55 8.25 -16.31
N ARG A 56 28.73 8.90 -17.14
CA ARG A 56 27.53 8.28 -17.73
C ARG A 56 27.82 6.93 -18.38
N ARG A 57 28.97 6.76 -19.05
CA ARG A 57 29.40 5.47 -19.61
C ARG A 57 29.61 4.35 -18.57
N ASP A 58 29.99 4.70 -17.35
CA ASP A 58 30.34 3.76 -16.29
C ASP A 58 29.11 3.48 -15.38
N LEU A 59 27.97 4.11 -15.65
CA LEU A 59 26.75 3.93 -14.86
C LEU A 59 26.19 2.51 -14.98
N GLU A 60 26.20 1.94 -16.19
CA GLU A 60 25.66 0.60 -16.42
C GLU A 60 26.49 -0.47 -15.69
N THR A 61 27.82 -0.36 -15.75
CA THR A 61 28.73 -1.28 -15.06
C THR A 61 28.60 -1.17 -13.54
N HIS A 62 28.44 0.05 -13.02
CA HIS A 62 28.16 0.26 -11.60
C HIS A 62 26.83 -0.34 -11.18
N THR A 63 25.74 -0.13 -11.94
CA THR A 63 24.41 -0.68 -11.63
C THR A 63 24.43 -2.20 -11.44
N ARG A 64 25.27 -2.91 -12.21
CA ARG A 64 25.46 -4.36 -12.09
C ARG A 64 26.19 -4.82 -10.83
N HIS A 65 26.75 -3.91 -10.04
CA HIS A 65 27.50 -4.23 -8.81
C HIS A 65 27.11 -3.30 -7.65
N CYS A 66 26.10 -2.46 -7.83
CA CYS A 66 25.70 -1.50 -6.81
C CYS A 66 25.06 -2.25 -5.64
N GLU A 67 25.62 -2.09 -4.45
CA GLU A 67 25.07 -2.69 -3.22
C GLU A 67 23.66 -2.18 -2.89
N HIS A 68 23.33 -0.97 -3.36
CA HIS A 68 22.01 -0.36 -3.20
C HIS A 68 21.02 -0.74 -4.31
N TRP A 69 21.44 -1.57 -5.27
CA TRP A 69 20.53 -2.10 -6.26
C TRP A 69 19.46 -2.95 -5.57
N SER A 70 18.21 -2.65 -5.87
CA SER A 70 17.08 -3.48 -5.49
C SER A 70 16.02 -3.47 -6.58
N GLN A 71 15.45 -4.64 -6.88
CA GLN A 71 14.34 -4.78 -7.81
C GLN A 71 13.33 -5.79 -7.27
N PRO A 72 12.03 -5.61 -7.52
CA PRO A 72 11.04 -6.63 -7.19
C PRO A 72 11.33 -7.90 -8.00
N CYS A 73 11.04 -9.05 -7.41
CA CYS A 73 11.12 -10.33 -8.09
C CYS A 73 10.28 -10.32 -9.38
N HIS A 74 10.91 -10.61 -10.51
CA HIS A 74 10.28 -10.61 -11.84
C HIS A 74 9.13 -11.62 -11.96
N MET A 75 9.12 -12.65 -11.13
CA MET A 75 8.04 -13.65 -11.08
C MET A 75 6.82 -13.18 -10.28
N GLY A 76 6.86 -12.01 -9.64
CA GLY A 76 5.69 -11.39 -9.03
C GLY A 76 5.39 -11.76 -7.57
N CYS A 77 6.32 -12.36 -6.82
CA CYS A 77 6.12 -12.59 -5.37
C CYS A 77 6.23 -11.32 -4.51
N GLY A 78 6.60 -10.19 -5.11
CA GLY A 78 6.71 -8.89 -4.45
C GLY A 78 7.94 -8.70 -3.56
N VAL A 79 8.81 -9.70 -3.41
CA VAL A 79 10.06 -9.56 -2.64
C VAL A 79 11.05 -8.69 -3.40
N LEU A 80 11.66 -7.72 -2.70
CA LEU A 80 12.77 -6.94 -3.23
C LEU A 80 14.05 -7.77 -3.17
N LEU A 81 14.64 -8.01 -4.34
CA LEU A 81 15.91 -8.70 -4.52
C LEU A 81 17.03 -7.68 -4.58
N SER A 82 18.11 -7.95 -3.87
CA SER A 82 19.39 -7.27 -4.02
C SER A 82 20.34 -8.13 -4.85
N GLN A 83 21.50 -7.60 -5.22
CA GLN A 83 22.53 -8.34 -5.97
C GLN A 83 22.87 -9.67 -5.29
N GLY A 84 23.02 -9.67 -3.96
CA GLY A 84 23.35 -10.88 -3.20
C GLY A 84 22.21 -11.88 -3.07
N THR A 85 20.95 -11.44 -3.08
CA THR A 85 19.79 -12.33 -2.86
C THR A 85 19.14 -12.81 -4.14
N GLN A 86 19.34 -12.13 -5.27
CA GLN A 86 18.69 -12.46 -6.54
C GLN A 86 19.01 -13.89 -7.00
N ALA A 87 20.27 -14.31 -6.93
CA ALA A 87 20.70 -15.63 -7.41
C ALA A 87 20.17 -16.79 -6.55
N GLN A 88 19.92 -16.54 -5.27
CA GLN A 88 19.45 -17.56 -4.32
C GLN A 88 17.93 -17.52 -4.11
N HIS A 89 17.22 -16.59 -4.76
CA HIS A 89 15.80 -16.40 -4.55
C HIS A 89 14.96 -17.50 -5.21
N ASN A 90 14.17 -18.21 -4.39
CA ASN A 90 13.16 -19.14 -4.88
C ASN A 90 11.75 -18.52 -4.73
N CYS A 91 11.22 -18.01 -5.85
CA CYS A 91 9.90 -17.37 -5.89
C CYS A 91 8.78 -18.29 -5.39
N TYR A 92 8.79 -19.56 -5.81
CA TYR A 92 7.74 -20.51 -5.44
C TYR A 92 7.73 -20.78 -3.94
N GLN A 93 8.90 -20.98 -3.33
CA GLN A 93 9.03 -21.18 -1.89
C GLN A 93 8.50 -19.96 -1.13
N GLN A 94 8.85 -18.74 -1.57
CA GLN A 94 8.37 -17.52 -0.95
C GLN A 94 6.84 -17.40 -1.02
N LEU A 95 6.24 -17.65 -2.18
CA LEU A 95 4.79 -17.62 -2.36
C LEU A 95 4.09 -18.67 -1.50
N ARG A 96 4.66 -19.88 -1.40
CA ARG A 96 4.11 -20.95 -0.56
C ARG A 96 4.07 -20.52 0.91
N LEU A 97 5.16 -19.93 1.41
CA LEU A 97 5.24 -19.42 2.79
C LEU A 97 4.22 -18.30 3.04
N GLN A 98 4.11 -17.34 2.12
CA GLN A 98 3.12 -16.27 2.21
C GLN A 98 1.68 -16.81 2.24
N HIS A 99 1.37 -17.76 1.36
CA HIS A 99 0.04 -18.36 1.30
C HIS A 99 -0.29 -19.16 2.58
N GLU A 100 0.67 -19.89 3.12
CA GLU A 100 0.49 -20.61 4.39
C GLU A 100 0.26 -19.65 5.56
N ALA A 101 1.07 -18.60 5.67
CA ALA A 101 0.88 -17.56 6.68
C ALA A 101 -0.51 -16.88 6.55
N GLN A 102 -0.92 -16.57 5.33
CA GLN A 102 -2.24 -15.98 5.06
C GLN A 102 -3.38 -16.91 5.48
N ARG A 103 -3.27 -18.20 5.15
CA ARG A 103 -4.26 -19.22 5.54
C ARG A 103 -4.37 -19.35 7.06
N GLN A 104 -3.25 -19.34 7.77
CA GLN A 104 -3.23 -19.39 9.23
C GLN A 104 -3.89 -18.14 9.84
N SER A 105 -3.56 -16.95 9.33
CA SER A 105 -4.21 -15.70 9.74
C SER A 105 -5.72 -15.74 9.56
N HIS A 106 -6.19 -16.12 8.36
CA HIS A 106 -7.62 -16.27 8.08
C HIS A 106 -8.31 -17.28 8.99
N ARG A 107 -7.66 -18.40 9.31
CA ARG A 107 -8.20 -19.41 10.24
C ARG A 107 -8.39 -18.82 11.64
N THR A 108 -7.41 -18.09 12.15
CA THR A 108 -7.48 -17.44 13.46
C THR A 108 -8.63 -16.44 13.52
N VAL A 109 -8.77 -15.59 12.49
CA VAL A 109 -9.88 -14.62 12.38
C VAL A 109 -11.22 -15.35 12.33
N ALA A 110 -11.35 -16.40 11.53
CA ALA A 110 -12.59 -17.16 11.40
C ALA A 110 -13.02 -17.82 12.73
N ILE A 111 -12.08 -18.37 13.50
CA ILE A 111 -12.36 -18.94 14.83
C ILE A 111 -12.84 -17.86 15.80
N ALA A 112 -12.15 -16.71 15.84
CA ALA A 112 -12.53 -15.59 16.69
C ALA A 112 -13.93 -15.06 16.34
N LEU A 113 -14.23 -14.93 15.05
CA LEU A 113 -15.53 -14.50 14.55
C LEU A 113 -16.64 -15.50 14.94
N LYS A 114 -16.42 -16.81 14.72
CA LYS A 114 -17.36 -17.86 15.13
C LYS A 114 -17.65 -17.81 16.64
N LYS A 115 -16.64 -17.57 17.47
CA LYS A 115 -16.82 -17.44 18.93
C LYS A 115 -17.65 -16.21 19.29
N LYS A 116 -17.41 -15.06 18.65
CA LYS A 116 -18.22 -13.85 18.84
C LYS A 116 -19.67 -14.08 18.42
N MET A 117 -19.91 -14.69 17.26
CA MET A 117 -21.25 -15.02 16.78
C MET A 117 -22.00 -15.93 17.76
N ARG A 118 -21.35 -16.96 18.32
CA ARG A 118 -21.97 -17.82 19.33
C ARG A 118 -22.36 -17.07 20.61
N ARG A 119 -21.54 -16.12 21.07
CA ARG A 119 -21.88 -15.29 22.23
C ARG A 119 -23.07 -14.39 21.95
N MET A 120 -23.10 -13.79 20.77
CA MET A 120 -24.21 -12.97 20.32
C MET A 120 -25.50 -13.77 20.22
N GLN A 121 -25.46 -14.98 19.64
CA GLN A 121 -26.63 -15.86 19.56
C GLN A 121 -27.19 -16.19 20.95
N LYS A 122 -26.32 -16.60 21.89
CA LYS A 122 -26.73 -16.86 23.28
C LYS A 122 -27.37 -15.64 23.95
N ALA A 123 -26.79 -14.46 23.74
CA ALA A 123 -27.37 -13.22 24.28
C ALA A 123 -28.73 -12.92 23.65
N MET A 124 -28.90 -13.16 22.34
CA MET A 124 -30.17 -13.00 21.65
C MET A 124 -31.24 -13.98 22.14
N ASP A 125 -30.87 -15.25 22.31
CA ASP A 125 -31.81 -16.26 22.81
C ASP A 125 -32.26 -15.92 24.23
N HIS A 126 -31.33 -15.49 25.10
CA HIS A 126 -31.67 -15.01 26.44
C HIS A 126 -32.59 -13.76 26.40
N MET A 127 -32.32 -12.80 25.53
CA MET A 127 -33.20 -11.63 25.37
C MET A 127 -34.61 -12.03 24.91
N LYS A 128 -34.74 -13.01 24.00
CA LYS A 128 -36.05 -13.52 23.57
C LYS A 128 -36.82 -14.18 24.72
N GLU A 129 -36.13 -15.00 25.53
CA GLU A 129 -36.73 -15.61 26.72
C GLU A 129 -37.23 -14.56 27.71
N GLN A 130 -36.42 -13.53 27.98
CA GLN A 130 -36.82 -12.42 28.86
C GLN A 130 -38.03 -11.66 28.31
N ILE A 131 -38.06 -11.38 27.00
CA ILE A 131 -39.21 -10.74 26.37
C ILE A 131 -40.47 -11.58 26.51
N ALA A 132 -40.39 -12.89 26.29
CA ALA A 132 -41.54 -13.80 26.42
C ALA A 132 -42.12 -13.77 27.85
N LEU A 133 -41.25 -13.86 28.87
CA LEU A 133 -41.66 -13.79 30.28
C LEU A 133 -42.33 -12.44 30.62
N ILE A 134 -41.81 -11.34 30.07
CA ILE A 134 -42.40 -10.01 30.25
C ILE A 134 -43.79 -9.97 29.60
N CYS A 135 -43.94 -10.46 28.37
CA CYS A 135 -45.22 -10.52 27.68
C CYS A 135 -46.27 -11.34 28.47
N GLU A 136 -45.91 -12.54 28.93
CA GLU A 136 -46.78 -13.37 29.78
C GLU A 136 -47.17 -12.65 31.08
N SER A 137 -46.22 -11.93 31.70
CA SER A 137 -46.50 -11.16 32.92
C SER A 137 -47.44 -9.96 32.68
N LEU A 138 -47.38 -9.35 31.49
CA LEU A 138 -48.26 -8.26 31.09
C LEU A 138 -49.68 -8.75 30.75
N GLU A 139 -49.82 -9.91 30.12
CA GLU A 139 -51.13 -10.54 29.81
C GLU A 139 -51.92 -10.87 31.10
N VAL A 140 -51.25 -11.34 32.16
CA VAL A 140 -51.88 -11.63 33.47
C VAL A 140 -52.34 -10.36 34.21
N MET A 141 -51.86 -9.17 33.84
CA MET A 141 -52.32 -7.90 34.42
C MET A 141 -53.58 -7.34 33.74
N ASP A 142 -53.83 -7.68 32.47
CA ASP A 142 -55.04 -7.25 31.74
C ASP A 142 -56.28 -8.06 32.19
N ASP A 143 -56.11 -9.35 32.50
CA ASP A 143 -57.21 -10.21 33.00
C ASP A 143 -57.66 -9.87 34.43
N LYS A 144 -56.80 -9.22 35.24
CA LYS A 144 -57.13 -8.85 36.63
C LYS A 144 -57.81 -7.49 36.78
N GLN A 145 -57.99 -6.74 35.69
CA GLN A 145 -58.75 -5.49 35.72
C GLN A 145 -60.23 -5.67 35.30
N GLY A 146 -60.66 -6.91 35.02
CA GLY A 146 -62.02 -7.21 34.54
C GLY A 146 -63.06 -7.66 35.59
N GLU A 147 -62.68 -7.98 36.83
CA GLU A 147 -63.61 -8.63 37.79
C GLU A 147 -63.93 -7.86 39.09
N GLU A 148 -63.43 -6.63 39.29
CA GLU A 148 -63.79 -5.82 40.46
C GLU A 148 -64.48 -4.51 40.05
N GLY A 149 -65.76 -4.58 39.66
CA GLY A 149 -66.46 -3.37 39.24
C GLY A 149 -67.97 -3.43 39.00
N ILE A 150 -68.73 -4.40 39.54
CA ILE A 150 -70.20 -4.35 39.49
C ILE A 150 -70.81 -4.90 40.79
N ASN A 151 -70.89 -4.07 41.83
CA ASN A 151 -72.02 -4.06 42.77
C ASN A 151 -71.84 -2.99 43.85
N SER A 152 -72.29 -1.76 43.58
CA SER A 152 -72.84 -0.88 44.61
C SER A 152 -73.40 0.39 43.96
N GLU A 153 -74.58 0.31 43.34
CA GLU A 153 -75.42 1.49 43.14
C GLU A 153 -76.86 1.09 42.80
N ARG A 154 -77.65 0.81 43.85
CA ARG A 154 -79.10 1.03 43.83
C ARG A 154 -79.65 0.95 45.25
N SER A 155 -79.87 2.10 45.88
CA SER A 155 -81.11 2.46 46.61
C SER A 155 -80.92 3.73 47.45
N ASN A 156 -81.38 4.85 46.90
CA ASN A 156 -82.04 6.00 47.55
C ASN A 156 -82.51 6.87 46.36
N SER A 157 -83.74 7.37 46.24
CA SER A 157 -84.85 7.56 47.17
C SER A 157 -86.03 8.17 46.39
N PHE A 158 -87.27 7.87 46.83
CA PHE A 158 -88.57 8.44 46.44
C PHE A 158 -89.14 8.17 45.04
#